data_AF-A0A4Q3SBG5-F1
#
_entry.id   AF-A0A4Q3SBG5-F1
#
_cell.length_a   1.000
_cell.length_b   1.000
_cell.length_c   1.000
_cell.angle_alpha   90.00
_cell.angle_beta   90.00
_cell.angle_gamma   90.00
#
_symmetry.space_group_name_H-M   'P 1'
#
loop_
_entity.id
_entity.type
_entity.pdbx_description
1 polymer ?
#
loop_
_entity_poly.entity_id
_entity_poly.type
_entity_poly.pdbx_seq_one_letter_code
_entity_poly.pdbx_strand_id
1 'polypeptide(L)'
;DKTRGGLPTEDADKSEEQLKTEYRKIAERRVRLGLVLAEIGRKNEVAVTDQEMNDAIRREAMQYGAQAQQVFDMYRQRPDLQASVRAPLYEDKVVDLIFDQAKVKDTPVSKEELMADDEVPEGY
;
A
#
# COMPACT_ATOMS: atom_id res chain seq x y z
N ASP A 1 10.28 5.84 19.03
CA ASP A 1 11.31 6.13 18.01
C ASP A 1 12.33 7.18 18.42
N LYS A 2 11.93 8.33 18.97
CA LYS A 2 12.86 9.38 19.42
C LYS A 2 13.93 8.92 20.41
N THR A 3 13.56 8.10 21.40
CA THR A 3 14.50 7.52 22.39
C THR A 3 15.38 6.39 21.84
N ARG A 4 15.08 5.88 20.65
CA ARG A 4 15.82 4.78 19.99
C ARG A 4 16.66 5.26 18.78
N GLY A 5 16.72 6.57 18.53
CA GLY A 5 17.50 7.16 17.43
C GLY A 5 16.96 6.84 16.03
N GLY A 6 15.70 6.41 15.92
CA GLY A 6 15.10 5.96 14.65
C GLY A 6 14.23 7.01 13.95
N LEU A 7 14.40 8.31 14.24
CA LEU A 7 13.63 9.35 13.57
C LEU A 7 14.24 9.65 12.18
N PRO A 8 13.40 9.91 11.16
CA PRO A 8 13.83 10.52 9.91
C PRO A 8 14.58 11.83 10.15
N THR A 9 15.47 12.18 9.24
CA THR A 9 16.31 13.38 9.37
C THR A 9 15.45 14.65 9.45
N GLU A 10 14.35 14.72 8.70
CA GLU A 10 13.39 15.83 8.74
C GLU A 10 12.61 15.97 10.07
N ASP A 11 12.62 14.92 10.89
CA ASP A 11 11.85 14.84 12.14
C ASP A 11 12.73 15.02 13.39
N ALA A 12 14.06 15.07 13.21
CA ALA A 12 15.03 15.12 14.30
C ALA A 12 14.84 16.34 15.23
N ASP A 13 14.53 17.50 14.63
CA ASP A 13 14.39 18.77 15.34
C ASP A 13 12.96 19.05 15.84
N LYS A 14 11.98 18.21 15.49
CA LYS A 14 10.57 18.41 15.88
C LYS A 14 10.33 18.00 17.33
N SER A 15 9.52 18.76 18.05
CA SER A 15 9.06 18.38 19.40
C SER A 15 8.19 17.13 19.36
N GLU A 16 8.06 16.43 20.49
CA GLU A 16 7.19 15.24 20.58
C GLU A 16 5.72 15.56 20.28
N GLU A 17 5.24 16.72 20.72
CA GLU A 17 3.87 17.19 20.44
C GLU A 17 3.66 17.49 18.94
N GLN A 18 4.68 18.06 18.26
CA GLN A 18 4.63 18.27 16.82
C GLN A 18 4.59 16.94 16.07
N LEU A 19 5.51 16.02 16.37
CA LEU A 19 5.55 14.68 15.76
C LEU A 19 4.24 13.92 15.96
N LYS A 20 3.70 13.95 17.18
CA LYS A 20 2.43 13.29 17.50
C LYS A 20 1.27 13.86 16.70
N THR A 21 1.22 15.19 16.56
CA THR A 21 0.17 15.86 15.78
C THR A 21 0.26 15.50 14.30
N GLU A 22 1.45 15.54 13.71
CA GLU A 22 1.68 15.22 12.31
C GLU A 22 1.39 13.74 12.00
N TYR A 23 1.96 12.82 12.79
CA TYR A 23 1.73 11.38 12.60
C TYR A 23 0.29 10.99 12.87
N ARG A 24 -0.41 11.69 13.78
CA ARG A 24 -1.85 11.47 13.98
C ARG A 24 -2.64 11.79 12.73
N LYS A 25 -2.37 12.92 12.06
CA LYS A 25 -3.04 13.28 10.80
C LYS A 25 -2.83 12.19 9.74
N ILE A 26 -1.59 11.72 9.58
CA ILE A 26 -1.23 10.66 8.61
C ILE A 26 -1.94 9.34 8.97
N ALA A 27 -1.90 8.95 10.25
CA ALA A 27 -2.53 7.71 10.72
C ALA A 27 -4.05 7.74 10.54
N GLU A 28 -4.72 8.85 10.91
CA GLU A 28 -6.16 9.02 10.72
C GLU A 28 -6.53 8.89 9.24
N ARG A 29 -5.76 9.51 8.34
CA ARG A 29 -5.97 9.39 6.90
C ARG A 29 -5.81 7.94 6.42
N ARG A 30 -4.73 7.26 6.77
CA ARG A 30 -4.47 5.86 6.38
C ARG A 30 -5.55 4.91 6.88
N VAL A 31 -5.97 5.06 8.14
CA VAL A 31 -7.05 4.24 8.72
C VAL A 31 -8.36 4.48 7.99
N ARG A 32 -8.72 5.75 7.73
CA ARG A 32 -9.94 6.08 6.99
C ARG A 32 -9.94 5.49 5.58
N LEU A 33 -8.83 5.61 4.84
CA LEU A 33 -8.69 5.02 3.51
C LEU A 33 -8.84 3.50 3.55
N GLY A 34 -8.12 2.83 4.46
CA GLY A 34 -8.23 1.37 4.62
C GLY A 34 -9.65 0.91 4.92
N LEU A 35 -10.39 1.63 5.79
CA LEU A 35 -11.79 1.33 6.10
C LEU A 35 -12.71 1.52 4.89
N VAL A 36 -12.51 2.58 4.10
CA VAL A 36 -13.31 2.85 2.89
C VAL A 36 -13.07 1.77 1.83
N LEU A 37 -11.81 1.45 1.54
CA LEU A 37 -11.45 0.41 0.56
C LEU A 37 -11.98 -0.97 1.02
N ALA A 38 -11.82 -1.30 2.31
CA ALA A 38 -12.36 -2.54 2.86
C ALA A 38 -13.89 -2.65 2.69
N GLU A 39 -14.62 -1.57 2.96
CA GLU A 39 -16.08 -1.56 2.82
C GLU A 39 -16.54 -1.61 1.36
N ILE A 40 -15.84 -0.94 0.45
CA ILE A 40 -16.11 -1.02 -1.00
C ILE A 40 -15.90 -2.46 -1.48
N GLY A 41 -14.76 -3.07 -1.17
CA GLY A 41 -14.47 -4.43 -1.58
C GLY A 41 -15.46 -5.44 -1.00
N ARG A 42 -15.84 -5.28 0.28
CA ARG A 42 -16.84 -6.14 0.92
C ARG A 42 -18.22 -6.05 0.26
N LYS A 43 -18.70 -4.84 -0.06
CA LYS A 43 -20.01 -4.64 -0.71
C LYS A 43 -20.08 -5.18 -2.13
N ASN A 44 -18.95 -5.24 -2.81
CA ASN A 44 -18.85 -5.73 -4.19
C ASN A 44 -18.27 -7.15 -4.25
N GLU A 45 -18.19 -7.85 -3.11
CA GLU A 45 -17.74 -9.25 -3.00
C GLU A 45 -16.37 -9.48 -3.64
N VAL A 46 -15.48 -8.49 -3.56
CA VAL A 46 -14.11 -8.61 -4.05
C VAL A 46 -13.41 -9.71 -3.26
N ALA A 47 -12.80 -10.64 -3.99
CA ALA A 47 -12.02 -11.73 -3.41
C ALA A 47 -10.73 -11.93 -4.19
N VAL A 48 -9.66 -12.24 -3.48
CA VAL A 48 -8.40 -12.71 -4.08
C VAL A 48 -8.50 -14.22 -4.20
N THR A 49 -8.39 -14.71 -5.43
CA THR A 49 -8.46 -16.14 -5.74
C THR A 49 -7.16 -16.85 -5.37
N ASP A 50 -7.22 -18.17 -5.18
CA ASP A 50 -6.03 -18.98 -4.91
C ASP A 50 -5.02 -18.94 -6.07
N GLN A 51 -5.51 -18.78 -7.30
CA GLN A 51 -4.65 -18.63 -8.48
C GLN A 51 -3.85 -17.31 -8.41
N GLU A 52 -4.52 -16.19 -8.15
CA GLU A 52 -3.88 -14.88 -7.99
C GLU A 52 -2.85 -14.89 -6.85
N MET A 53 -3.20 -15.54 -5.73
CA MET A 53 -2.27 -15.74 -4.61
C MET A 53 -1.03 -16.54 -5.03
N ASN A 54 -1.20 -17.68 -5.69
CA ASN A 54 -0.09 -18.52 -6.11
C ASN A 54 0.81 -17.81 -7.13
N ASP A 55 0.22 -17.06 -8.05
CA ASP A 55 0.97 -16.29 -9.05
C ASP A 55 1.76 -15.15 -8.41
N ALA A 56 1.16 -14.43 -7.45
CA ALA A 56 1.85 -13.38 -6.70
C ALA A 56 3.00 -13.94 -5.84
N ILE A 57 2.77 -15.03 -5.11
CA ILE A 57 3.81 -15.70 -4.32
C ILE A 57 4.95 -16.18 -5.24
N ARG A 58 4.63 -16.71 -6.43
CA ARG A 58 5.65 -17.11 -7.41
C ARG A 58 6.47 -15.92 -7.88
N ARG A 59 5.83 -14.78 -8.19
CA ARG A 59 6.52 -13.54 -8.58
C ARG A 59 7.43 -13.03 -7.47
N GLU A 60 6.96 -13.03 -6.24
CA GLU A 60 7.75 -12.63 -5.07
C GLU A 60 8.96 -13.54 -4.88
N ALA A 61 8.74 -14.86 -4.91
CA ALA A 61 9.79 -15.84 -4.74
C ALA A 61 10.89 -15.76 -5.80
N MET A 62 10.54 -15.43 -7.06
CA MET A 62 11.53 -15.29 -8.15
C MET A 62 12.58 -14.20 -7.87
N GLN A 63 12.27 -13.19 -7.05
CA GLN A 63 13.22 -12.14 -6.68
C GLN A 63 14.42 -12.68 -5.87
N TYR A 64 14.29 -13.88 -5.29
CA TYR A 64 15.32 -14.53 -4.47
C TYR A 64 16.23 -15.49 -5.27
N GLY A 65 16.09 -15.54 -6.59
CA GLY A 65 16.98 -16.28 -7.49
C GLY A 65 17.06 -17.78 -7.16
N ALA A 66 18.26 -18.27 -6.84
CA ALA A 66 18.48 -19.71 -6.56
C ALA A 66 17.65 -20.25 -5.38
N GLN A 67 17.21 -19.37 -4.47
CA GLN A 67 16.39 -19.74 -3.31
C GLN A 67 14.88 -19.66 -3.58
N ALA A 68 14.45 -19.33 -4.81
CA ALA A 68 13.05 -19.10 -5.14
C ALA A 68 12.13 -20.26 -4.71
N GLN A 69 12.52 -21.51 -4.93
CA GLN A 69 11.70 -22.66 -4.53
C GLN A 69 11.49 -22.71 -3.01
N GLN A 70 12.54 -22.48 -2.22
CA GLN A 70 12.44 -22.48 -0.75
C GLN A 70 11.57 -21.34 -0.25
N VAL A 71 11.69 -20.14 -0.85
CA VAL A 71 10.86 -18.98 -0.50
C VAL A 71 9.40 -19.25 -0.86
N PHE A 72 9.13 -19.80 -2.04
CA PHE A 72 7.77 -20.17 -2.46
C PHE A 72 7.13 -21.16 -1.47
N ASP A 73 7.84 -22.21 -1.07
CA ASP A 73 7.35 -23.21 -0.12
C ASP A 73 7.14 -22.60 1.27
N MET A 74 8.01 -21.68 1.70
CA MET A 74 7.85 -20.94 2.95
C MET A 74 6.55 -20.13 2.98
N TYR A 75 6.23 -19.38 1.92
CA TYR A 75 4.96 -18.65 1.82
C TYR A 75 3.76 -19.59 1.87
N ARG A 76 3.82 -20.75 1.20
CA ARG A 76 2.71 -21.73 1.20
C ARG A 76 2.45 -22.35 2.57
N GLN A 77 3.47 -22.46 3.43
CA GLN A 77 3.33 -23.05 4.76
C GLN A 77 2.98 -22.03 5.86
N ARG A 78 3.12 -20.74 5.58
CA ARG A 78 2.97 -19.65 6.56
C ARG A 78 1.78 -18.75 6.25
N PRO A 79 0.65 -18.92 6.97
CA PRO A 79 -0.55 -18.10 6.76
C PRO A 79 -0.33 -16.60 6.95
N ASP A 80 0.57 -16.21 7.85
CA ASP A 80 0.95 -14.82 8.09
C ASP A 80 1.62 -14.19 6.86
N LEU A 81 2.49 -14.92 6.18
CA LEU A 81 3.11 -14.46 4.93
C LEU A 81 2.13 -14.45 3.76
N GLN A 82 1.16 -15.37 3.74
CA GLN A 82 0.08 -15.32 2.75
C GLN A 82 -0.79 -14.08 2.95
N ALA A 83 -1.09 -13.71 4.19
CA ALA A 83 -1.86 -12.52 4.49
C ALA A 83 -1.14 -11.23 4.03
N SER A 84 0.19 -11.16 4.17
CA SER A 84 0.97 -10.00 3.71
C SER A 84 0.98 -9.85 2.19
N VAL A 85 0.83 -10.94 1.43
CA VAL A 85 0.67 -10.90 -0.03
C VAL A 85 -0.78 -10.63 -0.42
N ARG A 86 -1.74 -11.19 0.31
CA ARG A 86 -3.17 -11.02 0.02
C ARG A 86 -3.65 -9.59 0.20
N ALA A 87 -3.17 -8.89 1.23
CA ALA A 87 -3.60 -7.53 1.54
C ALA A 87 -3.39 -6.54 0.37
N PRO A 88 -2.18 -6.38 -0.21
CA PRO A 88 -1.97 -5.50 -1.35
C PRO A 88 -2.73 -5.97 -2.60
N LEU A 89 -2.78 -7.29 -2.88
CA LEU A 89 -3.58 -7.79 -4.02
C LEU A 89 -5.07 -7.45 -3.89
N TYR A 90 -5.62 -7.57 -2.68
CA TYR A 90 -7.01 -7.20 -2.43
C TYR A 90 -7.21 -5.69 -2.64
N GLU A 91 -6.29 -4.86 -2.14
CA GLU A 91 -6.33 -3.41 -2.31
C GLU A 91 -6.30 -3.02 -3.79
N ASP A 92 -5.36 -3.58 -4.56
CA ASP A 92 -5.25 -3.36 -6.02
C ASP A 92 -6.57 -3.67 -6.73
N LYS A 93 -7.18 -4.83 -6.43
CA LYS A 93 -8.47 -5.22 -7.03
C LYS A 93 -9.61 -4.30 -6.67
N VAL A 94 -9.63 -3.76 -5.44
CA VAL A 94 -10.64 -2.78 -5.04
C VAL A 94 -10.43 -1.45 -5.78
N VAL A 95 -9.17 -1.03 -5.97
CA VAL A 95 -8.82 0.18 -6.71
C VAL A 95 -9.18 0.04 -8.19
N ASP A 96 -8.88 -1.09 -8.81
CA ASP A 96 -9.27 -1.40 -10.19
C ASP A 96 -10.79 -1.32 -10.36
N LEU A 97 -11.55 -1.92 -9.43
CA LEU A 97 -13.02 -1.84 -9.42
C LEU A 97 -13.52 -0.38 -9.32
N ILE A 98 -12.82 0.47 -8.56
CA ILE A 98 -13.17 1.89 -8.46
C ILE A 98 -12.92 2.58 -9.81
N PHE A 99 -11.79 2.32 -10.47
CA PHE A 99 -11.47 2.90 -11.77
C PHE A 99 -12.45 2.46 -12.87
N ASP A 100 -12.87 1.20 -12.87
CA ASP A 100 -13.87 0.67 -13.80
C ASP A 100 -15.23 1.40 -13.71
N GLN A 101 -15.55 1.93 -12.53
CA GLN A 101 -16.79 2.67 -12.28
C GLN A 101 -16.60 4.18 -12.33
N ALA A 102 -15.36 4.66 -12.22
CA ALA A 102 -15.05 6.08 -12.20
C ALA A 102 -15.18 6.70 -13.60
N LYS A 103 -15.64 7.95 -13.64
CA LYS A 103 -15.56 8.75 -14.86
C LYS A 103 -14.13 9.26 -15.03
N VAL A 104 -13.33 8.55 -15.82
CA VAL A 104 -11.97 8.96 -16.17
C VAL A 104 -12.00 10.05 -17.24
N LYS A 105 -11.13 11.06 -17.10
CA LYS A 105 -10.97 12.14 -18.08
C LYS A 105 -9.49 12.29 -18.40
N ASP A 106 -9.14 12.05 -19.66
CA ASP A 106 -7.80 12.32 -20.16
C ASP A 106 -7.58 13.83 -20.29
N THR A 107 -6.46 14.30 -19.74
CA THR A 107 -6.05 15.70 -19.82
C THR A 107 -4.64 15.76 -20.40
N PRO A 108 -4.42 16.42 -21.55
CA PRO A 108 -3.08 16.60 -22.07
C PRO A 108 -2.30 17.56 -21.16
N VAL A 109 -1.10 17.15 -20.76
CA VAL A 109 -0.19 17.92 -19.92
C VAL A 109 1.18 18.01 -20.61
N SER A 110 1.92 19.08 -20.34
CA SER A 110 3.32 19.21 -20.75
C SER A 110 4.23 18.31 -19.90
N LYS A 111 5.46 18.08 -20.38
CA LYS A 111 6.46 17.33 -19.62
C LYS A 111 6.81 18.04 -18.32
N GLU A 112 6.89 19.36 -18.36
CA GLU A 112 7.22 20.21 -17.22
C GLU A 112 6.12 20.11 -16.15
N GLU A 113 4.85 20.16 -16.54
CA GLU A 113 3.71 19.98 -15.62
C GLU A 113 3.67 18.57 -15.03
N LEU A 114 3.93 17.53 -15.83
CA LEU A 114 3.95 16.14 -15.35
C LEU A 114 5.07 15.86 -14.33
N MET A 115 6.17 16.60 -14.43
CA MET A 115 7.35 16.46 -13.55
C MET A 115 7.36 17.47 -12.39
N ALA A 116 6.37 18.37 -12.33
CA ALA A 116 6.25 19.29 -11.21
C ALA A 116 5.93 18.50 -9.93
N ASP A 117 6.48 18.92 -8.80
CA ASP A 117 6.07 18.35 -7.51
C ASP A 117 4.59 18.62 -7.32
N ASP A 118 3.80 17.56 -7.14
CA ASP A 118 2.42 17.71 -6.73
C ASP A 118 2.40 18.48 -5.40
N GLU A 119 1.53 19.50 -5.29
CA GLU A 119 1.20 20.07 -3.98
C GLU A 119 0.43 19.01 -3.19
N VAL A 120 1.18 18.10 -2.55
CA VAL A 120 0.58 17.01 -1.81
C VAL A 120 -0.03 17.60 -0.53
N PRO A 121 -1.34 17.41 -0.30
CA PRO A 121 -1.99 17.97 0.88
C PRO A 121 -1.30 17.54 2.17
N GLU A 122 -1.35 18.40 3.20
CA GLU A 122 -0.75 18.15 4.50
C GLU A 122 -1.16 16.74 5.04
N GLY A 123 -0.18 15.84 5.21
CA GLY A 123 -0.43 14.44 5.61
C GLY A 123 -0.38 13.40 4.47
N TYR A 124 0.25 13.74 3.35
CA TYR A 124 0.73 12.80 2.35
C TYR A 124 2.22 12.52 2.51
#